data_AF-A0AAF3F7S5-F1
#
_entry.id   AF-A0AAF3F7S5-F1
#
_cell.length_a   1.000
_cell.length_b   1.000
_cell.length_c   1.000
_cell.angle_alpha   90.00
_cell.angle_beta   90.00
_cell.angle_gamma   90.00
#
_symmetry.space_group_name_H-M   'P 1'
#
loop_
_entity.id
_entity.type
_entity.pdbx_description
1 polymer ?
#
loop_
_entity_poly.entity_id
_entity_poly.type
_entity_poly.pdbx_seq_one_letter_code
_entity_poly.pdbx_strand_id
1 'polypeptide(L)'
;MEVVKLATNIFPIRTDPNREVYRYDVSADLVTGVETRNRNGGVISMNRGPKDDTLMTRRSEAVRAALKAALEAYRILSETGVTVFDGTTILFSNKDLAMALKPHNGTLTLPVAQLHPNIRGSYVFYGAGKVAALVLDAKIGTFYKANGLVETIAQLNRWEGVHQVQWDPAAIKRTNTYLRGLQKARKPDDRWNLIKNHLDELDLSRNSPIMAGFGISVDSKPFQVTGFRRPAPKVQSGESRSVPTDLKKAGWKQGKETYTEGAVVDKLYIAWNENPQVLPQIQAFAERFKIETDRKGITIRSLEVENAPTNLDDEVRTGNLFAKAKNQRKILGARATIMIIYISNKFVDPAGRIPETRSHGLLKFLEAKHQIVTQHLATENILGKKQYDNSIKPIDNATMENIPNKFNLKAFGLNYTIVPE
;
A
#
# COMPACT_ATOMS: atom_id res chain seq x y z
N MET A 1 11.23 -37.75 -8.95
CA MET A 1 10.05 -37.10 -8.34
C MET A 1 10.53 -35.88 -7.59
N GLU A 2 10.07 -34.70 -7.98
CA GLU A 2 10.38 -33.46 -7.28
C GLU A 2 9.28 -33.19 -6.25
N VAL A 3 9.64 -32.99 -4.99
CA VAL A 3 8.68 -32.75 -3.90
C VAL A 3 8.45 -31.26 -3.79
N VAL A 4 7.31 -30.78 -4.31
CA VAL A 4 6.90 -29.38 -4.13
C VAL A 4 6.24 -29.24 -2.77
N LYS A 5 6.84 -28.44 -1.88
CA LYS A 5 6.22 -28.07 -0.60
C LYS A 5 5.19 -26.96 -0.84
N LEU A 6 3.91 -27.30 -0.78
CA LEU A 6 2.84 -26.31 -0.70
C LEU A 6 2.86 -25.63 0.67
N ALA A 7 2.93 -24.31 0.71
CA ALA A 7 2.89 -23.53 1.94
C ALA A 7 1.89 -22.39 1.82
N THR A 8 1.13 -22.12 2.89
CA THR A 8 0.51 -20.80 3.08
C THR A 8 1.20 -20.10 4.25
N ASN A 9 1.02 -18.78 4.32
CA ASN A 9 1.58 -17.97 5.40
C ASN A 9 0.72 -17.97 6.67
N ILE A 10 -0.50 -18.52 6.61
CA ILE A 10 -1.51 -18.35 7.68
C ILE A 10 -2.02 -19.71 8.15
N PHE A 11 -2.40 -20.60 7.24
CA PHE A 11 -3.00 -21.89 7.55
C PHE A 11 -2.12 -23.06 7.08
N PRO A 12 -1.88 -24.07 7.94
CA PRO A 12 -1.26 -25.31 7.51
C PRO A 12 -2.00 -25.96 6.33
N ILE A 13 -1.26 -26.42 5.32
CA ILE A 13 -1.77 -27.30 4.26
C ILE A 13 -1.30 -28.72 4.54
N ARG A 14 -2.18 -29.69 4.34
CA ARG A 14 -1.84 -31.11 4.29
C ARG A 14 -2.20 -31.66 2.91
N THR A 15 -1.32 -32.47 2.37
CA THR A 15 -1.51 -33.17 1.09
C THR A 15 -1.50 -34.67 1.34
N ASP A 16 -2.41 -35.40 0.70
CA ASP A 16 -2.32 -36.85 0.60
C ASP A 16 -1.10 -37.20 -0.29
N PRO A 17 -0.07 -37.89 0.25
CA PRO A 17 1.16 -38.18 -0.47
C PRO A 17 0.96 -39.13 -1.66
N ASN A 18 -0.16 -39.85 -1.72
CA ASN A 18 -0.42 -40.86 -2.74
C ASN A 18 -1.50 -40.43 -3.75
N ARG A 19 -1.86 -39.15 -3.77
CA ARG A 19 -2.90 -38.65 -4.68
C ARG A 19 -2.36 -38.40 -6.08
N GLU A 20 -2.90 -39.12 -7.06
CA GLU A 20 -2.64 -38.86 -8.48
C GLU A 20 -3.51 -37.71 -9.01
N VAL A 21 -2.90 -36.85 -9.83
CA VAL A 21 -3.56 -35.73 -10.50
C VAL A 21 -3.18 -35.74 -11.97
N TYR A 22 -4.17 -35.61 -12.84
CA TYR A 22 -4.00 -35.67 -14.28
C TYR A 22 -4.09 -34.27 -14.87
N ARG A 23 -3.23 -33.99 -15.85
CA ARG A 23 -3.17 -32.72 -16.56
C ARG A 23 -3.55 -32.94 -18.02
N TYR A 24 -4.34 -32.02 -18.56
CA TYR A 24 -4.76 -31.99 -19.95
C TYR A 24 -4.48 -30.61 -20.52
N ASP A 25 -3.94 -30.58 -21.74
CA ASP A 25 -3.92 -29.37 -22.55
C ASP A 25 -5.30 -29.25 -23.21
N VAL A 26 -5.91 -28.07 -23.10
CA VAL A 26 -7.26 -27.77 -23.55
C VAL A 26 -7.22 -26.70 -24.61
N SER A 27 -7.84 -26.96 -25.77
CA SER A 27 -8.27 -25.92 -26.69
C SER A 27 -9.79 -25.92 -26.79
N ALA A 28 -10.39 -24.73 -26.70
CA ALA A 28 -11.78 -24.50 -27.01
C ALA A 28 -11.85 -23.69 -28.30
N ASP A 29 -12.56 -24.23 -29.29
CA ASP A 29 -12.66 -23.64 -30.61
C ASP A 29 -14.13 -23.56 -31.02
N LEU A 30 -14.53 -22.42 -31.59
CA LEU A 30 -15.83 -22.24 -32.20
C LEU A 30 -15.72 -22.61 -33.67
N VAL A 31 -16.41 -23.67 -34.07
CA VAL A 31 -16.47 -24.11 -35.47
C VAL A 31 -17.67 -23.44 -36.13
N THR A 32 -17.40 -22.66 -37.17
CA THR A 32 -18.43 -21.98 -37.95
C THR A 32 -18.58 -22.69 -39.29
N GLY A 33 -19.80 -23.04 -39.68
CA GLY A 33 -20.09 -23.71 -40.96
C GLY A 33 -19.93 -22.83 -42.20
N VAL A 34 -19.18 -21.73 -42.10
CA VAL A 34 -18.94 -20.78 -43.19
C VAL A 34 -17.53 -20.99 -43.70
N GLU A 35 -17.39 -21.36 -44.98
CA GLU A 35 -16.10 -21.38 -45.67
C GLU A 35 -15.52 -19.96 -45.73
N THR A 36 -14.67 -19.62 -44.77
CA THR A 36 -13.86 -18.41 -44.85
C THR A 36 -12.62 -18.67 -45.70
N ARG A 37 -12.15 -17.68 -46.48
CA ARG A 37 -10.92 -17.72 -47.32
C ARG A 37 -9.60 -18.09 -46.59
N ASN A 38 -9.62 -18.31 -45.28
CA ASN A 38 -8.47 -18.79 -44.52
C ASN A 38 -8.40 -20.32 -44.52
N ARG A 39 -7.18 -20.87 -44.63
CA ARG A 39 -6.88 -22.31 -44.71
C ARG A 39 -7.43 -23.20 -43.57
N ASN A 40 -8.03 -22.63 -42.52
CA ASN A 40 -8.52 -23.33 -41.33
C ASN A 40 -10.06 -23.36 -41.20
N GLY A 41 -10.81 -23.22 -42.31
CA GLY A 41 -12.22 -23.64 -42.38
C GLY A 41 -13.13 -23.13 -41.25
N GLY A 42 -13.20 -21.81 -41.06
CA GLY A 42 -14.19 -21.21 -40.15
C GLY A 42 -14.01 -21.54 -38.67
N VAL A 43 -12.84 -21.99 -38.22
CA VAL A 43 -12.53 -22.29 -36.80
C VAL A 43 -11.96 -21.06 -36.10
N ILE A 44 -12.57 -20.66 -34.97
CA ILE A 44 -12.15 -19.52 -34.15
C ILE A 44 -11.73 -20.01 -32.77
N SER A 45 -10.45 -19.86 -32.42
CA SER A 45 -9.98 -20.25 -31.09
C SER A 45 -10.52 -19.34 -30.00
N MET A 46 -11.17 -19.92 -29.00
CA MET A 46 -11.69 -19.23 -27.83
C MET A 46 -10.60 -19.01 -26.77
N ASN A 47 -9.44 -19.65 -26.87
CA ASN A 47 -8.35 -19.49 -25.90
C ASN A 47 -7.43 -18.32 -26.28
N ARG A 48 -7.53 -17.80 -27.52
CA ARG A 48 -6.66 -16.77 -28.11
C ARG A 48 -7.48 -15.56 -28.57
N GLY A 49 -6.89 -14.36 -28.53
CA GLY A 49 -7.57 -13.12 -28.90
C GLY A 49 -6.94 -11.89 -28.23
N PRO A 50 -7.54 -10.69 -28.36
CA PRO A 50 -6.99 -9.43 -27.86
C PRO A 50 -6.60 -9.50 -26.37
N LYS A 51 -5.47 -8.89 -26.00
CA LYS A 51 -4.90 -8.89 -24.65
C LYS A 51 -5.53 -7.83 -23.72
N ASP A 52 -6.77 -7.48 -23.96
CA ASP A 52 -7.52 -6.58 -23.07
C ASP A 52 -7.98 -7.36 -21.84
N ASP A 53 -7.71 -6.86 -20.63
CA ASP A 53 -7.92 -7.59 -19.37
C ASP A 53 -9.39 -7.95 -19.12
N THR A 54 -10.30 -7.04 -19.45
CA THR A 54 -11.75 -7.26 -19.37
C THR A 54 -12.22 -8.33 -20.35
N LEU A 55 -11.73 -8.29 -21.59
CA LEU A 55 -12.05 -9.29 -22.60
C LEU A 55 -11.37 -10.64 -22.35
N MET A 56 -10.20 -10.66 -21.72
CA MET A 56 -9.51 -11.88 -21.31
C MET A 56 -10.26 -12.58 -20.18
N THR A 57 -10.72 -11.84 -19.17
CA THR A 57 -11.50 -12.38 -18.05
C THR A 57 -12.80 -13.02 -18.53
N ARG A 58 -13.58 -12.29 -19.34
CA ARG A 58 -14.84 -12.81 -19.92
C ARG A 58 -14.64 -14.05 -20.79
N ARG A 59 -13.53 -14.10 -21.54
CA ARG A 59 -13.17 -15.23 -22.39
C ARG A 59 -12.80 -16.46 -21.56
N SER A 60 -11.96 -16.28 -20.54
CA SER A 60 -11.59 -17.34 -19.59
C SER A 60 -12.82 -17.94 -18.91
N GLU A 61 -13.75 -17.10 -18.44
CA GLU A 61 -15.03 -17.54 -17.87
C GLU A 61 -15.87 -18.33 -18.89
N ALA A 62 -15.95 -17.85 -20.13
CA ALA A 62 -16.70 -18.52 -21.19
C ALA A 62 -16.12 -19.90 -21.53
N VAL A 63 -14.79 -20.01 -21.65
CA VAL A 63 -14.10 -21.29 -21.89
C VAL A 63 -14.30 -22.24 -20.71
N ARG A 64 -14.18 -21.76 -19.46
CA ARG A 64 -14.42 -22.57 -18.25
C ARG A 64 -15.84 -23.13 -18.22
N ALA A 65 -16.83 -22.30 -18.53
CA ALA A 65 -18.24 -22.71 -18.54
C ALA A 65 -18.56 -23.67 -19.70
N ALA A 66 -18.00 -23.46 -20.89
CA ALA A 66 -18.14 -24.39 -22.02
C ALA A 66 -17.51 -25.75 -21.74
N LEU A 67 -16.31 -25.76 -21.15
CA LEU A 67 -15.61 -26.98 -20.72
C LEU A 67 -16.44 -27.76 -19.69
N LYS A 68 -16.97 -27.08 -18.66
CA LYS A 68 -17.84 -27.70 -17.66
C LYS A 68 -19.08 -28.33 -18.30
N ALA A 69 -19.79 -27.58 -19.15
CA ALA A 69 -20.97 -28.07 -19.84
C ALA A 69 -20.66 -29.29 -20.73
N ALA A 70 -19.48 -29.34 -21.36
CA ALA A 70 -19.09 -30.46 -22.22
C ALA A 70 -18.84 -31.72 -21.38
N LEU A 71 -18.08 -31.59 -20.30
CA LEU A 71 -17.81 -32.71 -19.40
C LEU A 71 -19.09 -33.27 -18.76
N GLU A 72 -20.07 -32.41 -18.45
CA GLU A 72 -21.39 -32.81 -17.93
C GLU A 72 -22.26 -33.48 -19.00
N ALA A 73 -22.38 -32.89 -20.20
CA ALA A 73 -23.22 -33.42 -21.28
C ALA A 73 -22.78 -34.82 -21.72
N TYR A 74 -21.47 -35.05 -21.74
CA TYR A 74 -20.87 -36.34 -22.08
C TYR A 74 -20.72 -37.29 -20.88
N ARG A 75 -21.17 -36.88 -19.68
CA ARG A 75 -21.10 -37.66 -18.43
C ARG A 75 -19.68 -38.17 -18.11
N ILE A 76 -18.68 -37.35 -18.43
CA ILE A 76 -17.26 -37.68 -18.26
C ILE A 76 -16.84 -37.52 -16.80
N LEU A 77 -17.44 -36.58 -16.08
CA LEU A 77 -17.22 -36.42 -14.64
C LEU A 77 -18.22 -37.26 -13.85
N SER A 78 -17.71 -38.19 -13.04
CA SER A 78 -18.48 -38.86 -11.98
C SER A 78 -18.85 -37.89 -10.84
N GLU A 79 -19.76 -38.27 -9.93
CA GLU A 79 -20.12 -37.48 -8.74
C GLU A 79 -18.92 -37.04 -7.87
N THR A 80 -17.79 -37.75 -7.95
CA THR A 80 -16.55 -37.45 -7.20
C THR A 80 -15.43 -36.84 -8.06
N GLY A 81 -15.69 -36.61 -9.35
CA GLY A 81 -14.75 -36.02 -10.29
C GLY A 81 -14.66 -34.51 -10.10
N VAL A 82 -13.45 -34.00 -9.86
CA VAL A 82 -13.16 -32.59 -9.67
C VAL A 82 -12.17 -32.14 -10.74
N THR A 83 -12.48 -31.02 -11.38
CA THR A 83 -11.61 -30.40 -12.37
C THR A 83 -11.34 -28.93 -12.08
N VAL A 84 -10.11 -28.47 -12.32
CA VAL A 84 -9.73 -27.06 -12.22
C VAL A 84 -9.12 -26.62 -13.54
N PHE A 85 -9.74 -25.62 -14.17
CA PHE A 85 -9.25 -25.00 -15.39
C PHE A 85 -8.57 -23.67 -15.07
N ASP A 86 -7.34 -23.51 -15.55
CA ASP A 86 -6.50 -22.32 -15.32
C ASP A 86 -7.02 -21.06 -16.02
N GLY A 87 -8.04 -21.20 -16.87
CA GLY A 87 -8.63 -20.09 -17.63
C GLY A 87 -7.95 -19.83 -18.97
N THR A 88 -6.91 -20.60 -19.32
CA THR A 88 -6.14 -20.43 -20.54
C THR A 88 -6.11 -21.69 -21.38
N THR A 89 -5.43 -22.75 -20.95
CA THR A 89 -5.14 -23.94 -21.76
C THR A 89 -4.92 -25.19 -20.93
N ILE A 90 -5.00 -25.13 -19.60
CA ILE A 90 -4.63 -26.25 -18.74
C ILE A 90 -5.80 -26.64 -17.86
N LEU A 91 -6.16 -27.92 -17.92
CA LEU A 91 -7.14 -28.55 -17.05
C LEU A 91 -6.45 -29.58 -16.15
N PHE A 92 -6.67 -29.47 -14.85
CA PHE A 92 -6.33 -30.50 -13.88
C PHE A 92 -7.57 -31.30 -13.52
N SER A 93 -7.40 -32.61 -13.35
CA SER A 93 -8.46 -33.53 -12.90
C SER A 93 -7.91 -34.46 -11.83
N ASN A 94 -8.73 -34.79 -10.85
CA ASN A 94 -8.43 -35.85 -9.87
C ASN A 94 -8.78 -37.27 -10.38
N LYS A 95 -9.23 -37.38 -11.64
CA LYS A 95 -9.55 -38.64 -12.34
C LYS A 95 -8.89 -38.67 -13.70
N ASP A 96 -8.51 -39.88 -14.13
CA ASP A 96 -8.08 -40.10 -15.50
C ASP A 96 -9.29 -39.97 -16.44
N LEU A 97 -9.24 -38.94 -17.28
CA LEU A 97 -10.25 -38.63 -18.29
C LEU A 97 -9.89 -39.27 -19.62
N ALA A 98 -8.67 -39.79 -19.81
CA ALA A 98 -8.20 -40.30 -21.09
C ALA A 98 -9.09 -41.43 -21.63
N MET A 99 -9.51 -42.36 -20.76
CA MET A 99 -10.43 -43.43 -21.16
C MET A 99 -11.81 -42.89 -21.58
N ALA A 100 -12.34 -41.91 -20.85
CA ALA A 100 -13.64 -41.32 -21.13
C ALA A 100 -13.63 -40.43 -22.39
N LEU A 101 -12.46 -39.87 -22.74
CA LEU A 101 -12.26 -39.04 -23.93
C LEU A 101 -11.94 -39.84 -25.19
N LYS A 102 -11.45 -41.07 -25.06
CA LYS A 102 -11.06 -41.93 -26.19
C LYS A 102 -12.18 -42.17 -27.22
N PRO A 103 -13.45 -42.45 -26.84
CA PRO A 103 -14.55 -42.61 -27.79
C PRO A 103 -14.85 -41.36 -28.62
N HIS A 104 -14.39 -40.20 -28.15
CA HIS A 104 -14.60 -38.90 -28.77
C HIS A 104 -13.34 -38.38 -29.48
N ASN A 105 -12.30 -39.21 -29.61
CA ASN A 105 -11.01 -38.81 -30.16
C ASN A 105 -10.44 -37.54 -29.50
N GLY A 106 -10.64 -37.41 -28.18
CA GLY A 106 -10.25 -36.22 -27.42
C GLY A 106 -11.07 -34.97 -27.70
N THR A 107 -12.10 -35.00 -28.54
CA THR A 107 -12.87 -33.82 -28.96
C THR A 107 -14.33 -33.91 -28.52
N LEU A 108 -14.73 -33.04 -27.58
CA LEU A 108 -16.12 -32.93 -27.11
C LEU A 108 -16.83 -31.80 -27.87
N THR A 109 -18.02 -32.09 -28.38
CA THR A 109 -18.71 -31.20 -29.30
C THR A 109 -20.04 -30.78 -28.71
N LEU A 110 -20.25 -29.48 -28.51
CA LEU A 110 -21.49 -28.94 -27.97
C LEU A 110 -22.21 -28.02 -28.96
N PRO A 111 -23.55 -28.17 -29.13
CA PRO A 111 -24.35 -27.14 -29.75
C PRO A 111 -24.24 -25.81 -28.99
N VAL A 112 -24.14 -24.68 -29.69
CA VAL A 112 -24.12 -23.35 -29.04
C VAL A 112 -25.39 -23.10 -28.20
N ALA A 113 -26.50 -23.74 -28.55
CA ALA A 113 -27.75 -23.73 -27.78
C ALA A 113 -27.67 -24.45 -26.42
N GLN A 114 -26.60 -25.18 -26.14
CA GLN A 114 -26.32 -25.81 -24.85
C GLN A 114 -25.28 -25.03 -24.02
N LEU A 115 -24.70 -23.95 -24.58
CA LEU A 115 -23.78 -23.07 -23.84
C LEU A 115 -24.57 -22.11 -22.93
N HIS A 116 -23.96 -21.71 -21.82
CA HIS A 116 -24.53 -20.75 -20.87
C HIS A 116 -24.88 -19.40 -21.55
N PRO A 117 -25.99 -18.71 -21.19
CA PRO A 117 -26.43 -17.47 -21.85
C PRO A 117 -25.37 -16.36 -21.93
N ASN A 118 -24.53 -16.22 -20.90
CA ASN A 118 -23.42 -15.25 -20.87
C ASN A 118 -22.38 -15.49 -21.99
N ILE A 119 -22.25 -16.74 -22.44
CA ILE A 119 -21.39 -17.13 -23.56
C ILE A 119 -22.07 -16.72 -24.87
N ARG A 120 -23.36 -17.00 -25.02
CA ARG A 120 -24.13 -16.64 -26.23
C ARG A 120 -24.09 -15.13 -26.50
N GLY A 121 -24.19 -14.31 -25.45
CA GLY A 121 -24.15 -12.84 -25.52
C GLY A 121 -22.80 -12.24 -25.92
N SER A 122 -21.69 -12.91 -25.61
CA SER A 122 -20.34 -12.42 -25.90
C SER A 122 -19.90 -12.66 -27.36
N TYR A 123 -20.62 -13.51 -28.09
CA TYR A 123 -20.26 -13.96 -29.44
C TYR A 123 -21.42 -13.81 -30.46
N VAL A 124 -22.40 -12.94 -30.18
CA VAL A 124 -23.59 -12.66 -31.02
C VAL A 124 -23.24 -12.18 -32.45
N PHE A 125 -21.99 -11.81 -32.73
CA PHE A 125 -21.56 -11.36 -34.06
C PHE A 125 -21.52 -12.45 -35.15
N TYR A 126 -21.96 -13.66 -34.84
CA TYR A 126 -21.60 -14.85 -35.59
C TYR A 126 -22.76 -15.86 -35.61
N GLY A 127 -23.84 -15.54 -36.33
CA GLY A 127 -24.88 -16.42 -36.94
C GLY A 127 -25.36 -17.74 -36.28
N ALA A 128 -26.67 -17.96 -36.28
CA ALA A 128 -27.34 -19.18 -35.80
C ALA A 128 -26.95 -20.42 -36.63
N GLY A 129 -26.19 -21.36 -36.04
CA GLY A 129 -25.80 -22.63 -36.67
C GLY A 129 -24.41 -23.14 -36.32
N LYS A 130 -23.84 -22.74 -35.17
CA LYS A 130 -22.44 -22.99 -34.83
C LYS A 130 -22.29 -24.06 -33.75
N VAL A 131 -21.16 -24.75 -33.79
CA VAL A 131 -20.81 -25.86 -32.90
C VAL A 131 -19.53 -25.47 -32.17
N ALA A 132 -19.50 -25.60 -30.84
CA ALA A 132 -18.28 -25.44 -30.07
C ALA A 132 -17.60 -26.81 -29.97
N ALA A 133 -16.36 -26.90 -30.43
CA ALA A 133 -15.52 -28.08 -30.27
C ALA A 133 -14.50 -27.79 -29.18
N LEU A 134 -14.43 -28.67 -28.20
CA LEU A 134 -13.44 -28.65 -27.15
C LEU A 134 -12.49 -29.83 -27.39
N VAL A 135 -11.24 -29.54 -27.71
CA VAL A 135 -10.19 -30.55 -27.86
C VAL A 135 -9.41 -30.63 -26.56
N LEU A 136 -9.34 -31.84 -26.01
CA LEU A 136 -8.61 -32.21 -24.81
C LEU A 136 -7.46 -33.13 -25.23
N ASP A 137 -6.25 -32.58 -25.28
CA ASP A 137 -5.02 -33.33 -25.58
C ASP A 137 -4.36 -33.72 -24.25
N ALA A 138 -4.17 -35.02 -24.01
CA ALA A 138 -3.64 -35.53 -22.76
C ALA A 138 -2.10 -35.44 -22.77
N LYS A 139 -1.52 -34.60 -21.92
CA LYS A 139 -0.07 -34.54 -21.70
C LYS A 139 0.28 -34.58 -20.23
N ILE A 140 1.15 -35.52 -19.85
CA ILE A 140 1.71 -35.63 -18.50
C ILE A 140 2.92 -34.68 -18.41
N GLY A 141 2.87 -33.66 -17.55
CA GLY A 141 3.99 -32.73 -17.35
C GLY A 141 3.81 -31.69 -16.23
N THR A 142 4.91 -31.44 -15.51
CA THR A 142 5.09 -30.64 -14.28
C THR A 142 4.98 -29.11 -14.43
N PHE A 143 4.93 -28.43 -13.27
CA PHE A 143 4.47 -27.05 -12.99
C PHE A 143 5.42 -25.88 -13.33
N TYR A 144 4.83 -24.69 -13.09
CA TYR A 144 4.99 -23.30 -13.57
C TYR A 144 6.19 -22.47 -13.06
N LYS A 145 6.47 -21.33 -13.75
CA LYS A 145 7.38 -20.23 -13.37
C LYS A 145 6.59 -18.92 -13.16
N ALA A 146 6.83 -18.23 -12.04
CA ALA A 146 6.21 -16.95 -11.68
C ALA A 146 6.64 -15.78 -12.59
N ASN A 147 5.70 -14.89 -12.93
CA ASN A 147 5.86 -13.43 -13.07
C ASN A 147 4.49 -12.78 -13.35
N GLY A 148 4.21 -11.66 -12.70
CA GLY A 148 2.96 -10.90 -12.90
C GLY A 148 2.86 -9.64 -12.04
N LEU A 149 3.67 -9.54 -10.98
CA LEU A 149 3.72 -8.35 -10.13
C LEU A 149 4.20 -7.11 -10.89
N VAL A 150 5.05 -7.29 -11.90
CA VAL A 150 5.62 -6.19 -12.69
C VAL A 150 4.59 -5.60 -13.65
N GLU A 151 3.79 -6.44 -14.33
CA GLU A 151 2.71 -5.96 -15.21
C GLU A 151 1.61 -5.20 -14.44
N THR A 152 1.23 -5.66 -13.24
CA THR A 152 0.21 -4.99 -12.42
C THR A 152 0.64 -3.59 -11.98
N ILE A 153 1.93 -3.42 -11.64
CA ILE A 153 2.48 -2.10 -11.25
C ILE A 153 2.58 -1.16 -12.47
N ALA A 154 2.90 -1.69 -13.65
CA ALA A 154 2.97 -0.90 -14.88
C ALA A 154 1.58 -0.36 -15.29
N GLN A 155 0.53 -1.18 -15.21
CA GLN A 155 -0.83 -0.77 -15.55
C GLN A 155 -1.39 0.32 -14.62
N LEU A 156 -1.19 0.20 -13.30
CA LEU A 156 -1.63 1.20 -12.32
C LEU A 156 -1.03 2.59 -12.56
N ASN A 157 0.19 2.64 -13.11
CA ASN A 157 0.90 3.89 -13.38
C ASN A 157 0.83 4.33 -14.85
N ARG A 158 0.09 3.60 -15.70
CA ARG A 158 0.01 3.79 -17.16
C ARG A 158 1.38 3.81 -17.84
N TRP A 159 2.29 2.94 -17.40
CA TRP A 159 3.58 2.74 -18.05
C TRP A 159 3.40 1.78 -19.23
N GLU A 160 3.85 2.18 -20.41
CA GLU A 160 3.76 1.34 -21.62
C GLU A 160 4.92 0.34 -21.71
N GLY A 161 5.93 0.44 -20.82
CA GLY A 161 7.01 -0.53 -20.66
C GLY A 161 7.95 -0.25 -19.48
N VAL A 162 8.70 -1.27 -19.04
CA VAL A 162 9.64 -1.21 -17.88
C VAL A 162 10.77 -0.18 -18.03
N HIS A 163 11.04 0.30 -19.24
CA HIS A 163 12.07 1.31 -19.52
C HIS A 163 11.55 2.75 -19.36
N GLN A 164 10.23 2.94 -19.24
CA GLN A 164 9.58 4.23 -18.97
C GLN A 164 9.44 4.51 -17.47
N VAL A 165 10.05 3.68 -16.61
CA VAL A 165 10.17 3.92 -15.17
C VAL A 165 11.10 5.12 -14.94
N GLN A 166 10.59 6.31 -15.20
CA GLN A 166 11.04 7.47 -14.46
C GLN A 166 10.42 7.35 -13.08
N TRP A 167 11.26 7.42 -12.05
CA TRP A 167 10.84 7.49 -10.66
C TRP A 167 10.04 8.78 -10.45
N ASP A 168 8.79 8.84 -10.93
CA ASP A 168 7.85 9.93 -10.73
C ASP A 168 7.35 9.83 -9.28
N PRO A 169 7.79 10.72 -8.38
CA PRO A 169 7.34 10.69 -7.00
C PRO A 169 5.82 10.90 -6.90
N ALA A 170 5.20 11.53 -7.90
CA ALA A 170 3.75 11.74 -7.96
C ALA A 170 2.99 10.44 -8.32
N ALA A 171 3.52 9.59 -9.21
CA ALA A 171 2.95 8.27 -9.51
C ALA A 171 2.99 7.35 -8.28
N ILE A 172 4.13 7.30 -7.60
CA ILE A 172 4.30 6.56 -6.35
C ILE A 172 3.32 7.08 -5.27
N LYS A 173 3.14 8.39 -5.17
CA LYS A 173 2.20 9.00 -4.22
C LYS A 173 0.74 8.74 -4.58
N ARG A 174 0.34 8.75 -5.85
CA ARG A 174 -1.03 8.43 -6.32
C ARG A 174 -1.39 6.99 -5.97
N THR A 175 -0.51 6.04 -6.32
CA THR A 175 -0.69 4.62 -6.03
C THR A 175 -0.75 4.38 -4.53
N ASN A 176 0.14 4.99 -3.73
CA ASN A 176 0.07 4.90 -2.27
C ASN A 176 -1.19 5.54 -1.68
N THR A 177 -1.69 6.65 -2.23
CA THR A 177 -2.89 7.33 -1.72
C THR A 177 -4.17 6.54 -2.04
N TYR A 178 -4.26 5.96 -3.24
CA TYR A 178 -5.35 5.07 -3.62
C TYR A 178 -5.35 3.79 -2.79
N LEU A 179 -4.19 3.14 -2.61
CA LEU A 179 -4.03 1.97 -1.75
C LEU A 179 -4.36 2.29 -0.27
N ARG A 180 -3.97 3.49 0.22
CA ARG A 180 -4.35 3.98 1.56
C ARG A 180 -5.85 4.29 1.67
N GLY A 181 -6.49 4.75 0.60
CA GLY A 181 -7.94 5.00 0.56
C GLY A 181 -8.77 3.72 0.53
N LEU A 182 -8.24 2.66 -0.11
CA LEU A 182 -8.84 1.32 -0.12
C LEU A 182 -8.62 0.55 1.18
N GLN A 183 -7.47 0.76 1.84
CA GLN A 183 -7.21 0.20 3.16
C GLN A 183 -7.75 1.11 4.26
N LYS A 184 -9.07 1.05 4.52
CA LYS A 184 -9.57 1.45 5.84
C LYS A 184 -8.80 0.64 6.88
N ALA A 185 -8.26 1.31 7.90
CA ALA A 185 -7.66 0.62 9.03
C ALA A 185 -8.73 -0.32 9.63
N ARG A 186 -8.48 -1.62 9.57
CA ARG A 186 -9.36 -2.66 10.12
C ARG A 186 -8.75 -3.16 11.42
N LYS A 187 -9.60 -3.45 12.41
CA LYS A 187 -9.13 -4.14 13.60
C LYS A 187 -8.62 -5.54 13.22
N PRO A 188 -7.69 -6.12 13.98
CA PRO A 188 -7.21 -7.48 13.72
C PRO A 188 -8.33 -8.50 13.55
N ASP A 189 -9.39 -8.42 14.36
CA ASP A 189 -10.54 -9.34 14.28
C ASP A 189 -11.34 -9.18 12.98
N ASP A 190 -11.60 -7.93 12.56
CA ASP A 190 -12.28 -7.66 11.29
C ASP A 190 -11.45 -8.18 10.11
N ARG A 191 -10.13 -8.00 10.17
CA ARG A 191 -9.20 -8.48 9.15
C ARG A 191 -9.14 -10.01 9.15
N TRP A 192 -9.21 -10.65 10.32
CA TRP A 192 -9.27 -12.09 10.46
C TRP A 192 -10.52 -12.69 9.82
N ASN A 193 -11.70 -12.11 10.09
CA ASN A 193 -12.95 -12.54 9.47
C ASN A 193 -12.93 -12.35 7.96
N LEU A 194 -12.37 -11.24 7.47
CA LEU A 194 -12.22 -11.01 6.04
C LEU A 194 -11.33 -12.05 5.37
N ILE A 195 -10.21 -12.43 5.99
CA ILE A 195 -9.32 -13.49 5.47
C ILE A 195 -10.07 -14.81 5.37
N LYS A 196 -10.88 -15.18 6.38
CA LYS A 196 -11.70 -16.39 6.32
C LYS A 196 -12.72 -16.35 5.18
N ASN A 197 -13.48 -15.26 5.08
CA ASN A 197 -14.48 -15.11 4.03
C ASN A 197 -13.85 -15.21 2.65
N HIS A 198 -12.69 -14.57 2.42
CA HIS A 198 -11.98 -14.68 1.15
C HIS A 198 -11.50 -16.11 0.86
N LEU A 199 -11.10 -16.89 1.88
CA LEU A 199 -10.74 -18.30 1.67
C LEU A 199 -11.97 -19.14 1.31
N ASP A 200 -13.12 -18.86 1.90
CA ASP A 200 -14.38 -19.52 1.55
C ASP A 200 -14.81 -19.14 0.12
N GLU A 201 -14.80 -17.86 -0.24
CA GLU A 201 -15.15 -17.35 -1.57
C GLU A 201 -14.25 -17.89 -2.69
N LEU A 202 -12.98 -18.20 -2.38
CA LEU A 202 -12.02 -18.76 -3.32
C LEU A 202 -12.03 -20.30 -3.37
N ASP A 203 -12.93 -20.97 -2.63
CA ASP A 203 -12.93 -22.43 -2.46
C ASP A 203 -11.57 -22.95 -1.94
N LEU A 204 -10.90 -22.18 -1.09
CA LEU A 204 -9.62 -22.51 -0.46
C LEU A 204 -9.74 -22.83 1.03
N SER A 205 -10.97 -22.88 1.56
CA SER A 205 -11.21 -23.24 2.95
C SER A 205 -11.20 -24.75 3.19
N ARG A 206 -11.21 -25.14 4.48
CA ARG A 206 -11.13 -26.54 4.92
C ARG A 206 -12.17 -27.46 4.27
N ASN A 207 -13.36 -26.92 3.98
CA ASN A 207 -14.49 -27.69 3.47
C ASN A 207 -14.60 -27.67 1.95
N SER A 208 -13.61 -27.12 1.24
CA SER A 208 -13.63 -27.05 -0.21
C SER A 208 -13.67 -28.45 -0.83
N PRO A 209 -14.74 -28.80 -1.57
CA PRO A 209 -14.81 -30.07 -2.30
C PRO A 209 -13.72 -30.14 -3.38
N ILE A 210 -13.32 -28.98 -3.91
CA ILE A 210 -12.26 -28.87 -4.91
C ILE A 210 -10.93 -29.31 -4.29
N MET A 211 -10.54 -28.70 -3.17
CA MET A 211 -9.29 -29.01 -2.47
C MET A 211 -9.26 -30.48 -2.03
N ALA A 212 -10.34 -30.98 -1.42
CA ALA A 212 -10.48 -32.37 -1.03
C ALA A 212 -10.39 -33.32 -2.24
N GLY A 213 -10.96 -32.94 -3.38
CA GLY A 213 -10.86 -33.66 -4.65
C GLY A 213 -9.41 -33.90 -5.09
N PHE A 214 -8.52 -32.93 -4.86
CA PHE A 214 -7.08 -33.04 -5.14
C PHE A 214 -6.26 -33.58 -3.95
N GLY A 215 -6.90 -34.11 -2.90
CA GLY A 215 -6.20 -34.61 -1.72
C GLY A 215 -5.52 -33.52 -0.91
N ILE A 216 -5.94 -32.26 -1.07
CA ILE A 216 -5.42 -31.11 -0.33
C ILE A 216 -6.43 -30.74 0.75
N SER A 217 -5.95 -30.51 1.97
CA SER A 217 -6.77 -29.95 3.05
C SER A 217 -6.06 -28.77 3.70
N VAL A 218 -6.83 -27.73 4.01
CA VAL A 218 -6.36 -26.53 4.73
C VAL A 218 -6.88 -26.61 6.15
N ASP A 219 -6.01 -26.38 7.14
CA ASP A 219 -6.45 -26.35 8.53
C ASP A 219 -7.37 -25.14 8.79
N SER A 220 -8.38 -25.34 9.63
CA SER A 220 -9.27 -24.29 10.12
C SER A 220 -8.59 -23.33 11.10
N LYS A 221 -7.47 -23.74 11.70
CA LYS A 221 -6.69 -22.94 12.65
C LYS A 221 -5.42 -22.41 11.99
N PRO A 222 -5.06 -21.15 12.23
CA PRO A 222 -3.80 -20.61 11.72
C PRO A 222 -2.62 -21.26 12.45
N PHE A 223 -1.41 -21.06 11.92
CA PHE A 223 -0.18 -21.40 12.64
C PHE A 223 -0.18 -20.78 14.03
N GLN A 224 0.01 -21.62 15.04
CA GLN A 224 0.23 -21.16 16.40
C GLN A 224 1.71 -20.88 16.59
N VAL A 225 2.03 -19.66 16.99
CA VAL A 225 3.39 -19.24 17.32
C VAL A 225 3.44 -18.84 18.78
N THR A 226 4.51 -19.24 19.46
CA THR A 226 4.75 -18.81 20.84
C THR A 226 5.32 -17.40 20.80
N GLY A 227 4.52 -16.43 21.24
CA GLY A 227 4.96 -15.04 21.36
C GLY A 227 5.58 -14.77 22.73
N PHE A 228 6.75 -14.15 22.75
CA PHE A 228 7.38 -13.67 23.97
C PHE A 228 7.13 -12.16 24.12
N ARG A 229 6.47 -11.76 25.21
CA ARG A 229 6.27 -10.33 25.51
C ARG A 229 7.40 -9.85 26.43
N ARG A 230 8.25 -8.97 25.90
CA ARG A 230 9.25 -8.29 26.74
C ARG A 230 8.58 -7.23 27.62
N PRO A 231 9.07 -7.04 28.86
CA PRO A 231 8.67 -5.87 29.64
C PRO A 231 9.05 -4.59 28.88
N ALA A 232 8.25 -3.53 29.04
CA ALA A 232 8.63 -2.25 28.45
C ALA A 232 9.84 -1.69 29.20
N PRO A 233 10.80 -1.07 28.50
CA PRO A 233 11.93 -0.44 29.15
C PRO A 233 11.47 0.73 30.02
N LYS A 234 12.19 0.98 31.12
CA LYS A 234 11.95 2.18 31.94
C LYS A 234 12.55 3.39 31.22
N VAL A 235 11.74 4.43 31.06
CA VAL A 235 12.16 5.70 30.46
C VAL A 235 12.46 6.68 31.58
N GLN A 236 13.60 7.35 31.52
CA GLN A 236 14.04 8.35 32.49
C GLN A 236 14.14 9.72 31.82
N SER A 237 13.69 10.77 32.51
CA SER A 237 13.76 12.16 32.05
C SER A 237 14.13 13.06 33.22
N GLY A 238 14.88 14.14 32.96
CA GLY A 238 15.35 15.07 33.99
C GLY A 238 16.30 14.41 35.00
N GLU A 239 16.30 14.89 36.24
CA GLU A 239 17.16 14.42 37.35
C GLU A 239 16.75 13.05 37.93
N SER A 240 16.45 12.08 37.07
CA SER A 240 16.26 10.67 37.43
C SER A 240 14.87 10.21 37.86
N ARG A 241 13.81 10.87 37.37
CA ARG A 241 12.45 10.34 37.53
C ARG A 241 12.09 9.39 36.40
N SER A 242 11.67 8.18 36.77
CA SER A 242 11.07 7.22 35.84
C SER A 242 9.74 7.78 35.36
N VAL A 243 9.57 7.86 34.04
CA VAL A 243 8.32 8.29 33.41
C VAL A 243 7.37 7.08 33.32
N PRO A 244 6.10 7.20 33.72
CA PRO A 244 5.14 6.13 33.58
C PRO A 244 4.92 5.73 32.11
N THR A 245 5.03 4.44 31.82
CA THR A 245 4.76 3.87 30.50
C THR A 245 3.33 3.30 30.43
N ASP A 246 2.57 3.71 29.43
CA ASP A 246 1.30 3.07 29.05
C ASP A 246 1.61 1.76 28.30
N LEU A 247 1.56 0.64 29.04
CA LEU A 247 1.79 -0.69 28.50
C LEU A 247 0.72 -1.16 27.51
N LYS A 248 -0.45 -0.51 27.45
CA LYS A 248 -1.51 -0.82 26.48
C LYS A 248 -1.25 -0.15 25.15
N LYS A 249 -0.73 1.08 25.18
CA LYS A 249 -0.43 1.87 23.97
C LYS A 249 1.03 1.84 23.54
N ALA A 250 1.89 1.19 24.33
CA ALA A 250 3.34 1.20 24.15
C ALA A 250 3.90 2.63 24.01
N GLY A 251 3.41 3.54 24.85
CA GLY A 251 3.78 4.95 24.81
C GLY A 251 3.96 5.53 26.20
N TRP A 252 4.59 6.69 26.30
CA TRP A 252 4.73 7.43 27.56
C TRP A 252 4.49 8.91 27.29
N LYS A 253 4.21 9.65 28.36
CA LYS A 253 4.11 11.11 28.31
C LYS A 253 5.11 11.68 29.30
N GLN A 254 6.02 12.51 28.80
CA GLN A 254 6.99 13.18 29.65
C GLN A 254 6.32 14.14 30.66
N GLY A 255 5.15 14.70 30.29
CA GLY A 255 4.35 15.52 31.20
C GLY A 255 5.10 16.76 31.71
N LYS A 256 5.15 16.91 33.03
CA LYS A 256 5.75 18.06 33.72
C LYS A 256 7.28 18.02 33.84
N GLU A 257 7.89 16.86 33.59
CA GLU A 257 9.33 16.67 33.75
C GLU A 257 10.14 17.41 32.67
N THR A 258 11.32 17.88 33.06
CA THR A 258 12.34 18.48 32.19
C THR A 258 13.00 17.43 31.30
N TYR A 259 13.66 17.85 30.22
CA TYR A 259 14.53 16.97 29.45
C TYR A 259 15.74 16.51 30.29
N THR A 260 16.33 15.38 29.91
CA THR A 260 17.58 14.89 30.54
C THR A 260 18.70 15.91 30.36
N GLU A 261 18.82 16.45 29.15
CA GLU A 261 19.70 17.57 28.84
C GLU A 261 18.92 18.57 27.99
N GLY A 262 18.62 19.72 28.56
CA GLY A 262 18.02 20.84 27.84
C GLY A 262 19.08 21.58 27.02
N ALA A 263 18.78 21.83 25.76
CA ALA A 263 19.68 22.53 24.87
C ALA A 263 19.82 24.02 25.23
N VAL A 264 20.95 24.62 24.84
CA VAL A 264 21.15 26.07 24.89
C VAL A 264 21.16 26.61 23.46
N VAL A 265 20.22 27.51 23.18
CA VAL A 265 20.08 28.20 21.89
C VAL A 265 20.41 29.67 22.09
N ASP A 266 21.50 30.12 21.49
CA ASP A 266 21.98 31.50 21.59
C ASP A 266 21.05 32.48 20.87
N LYS A 267 20.54 32.07 19.70
CA LYS A 267 19.61 32.88 18.91
C LYS A 267 18.55 32.01 18.24
N LEU A 268 17.29 32.36 18.46
CA LEU A 268 16.14 31.79 17.78
C LEU A 268 15.44 32.86 16.94
N TYR A 269 15.23 32.56 15.67
CA TYR A 269 14.33 33.33 14.81
C TYR A 269 13.03 32.56 14.61
N ILE A 270 11.89 33.21 14.85
CA ILE A 270 10.57 32.71 14.46
C ILE A 270 10.13 33.55 13.26
N ALA A 271 10.22 32.94 12.10
CA ALA A 271 9.95 33.58 10.82
C ALA A 271 8.60 33.12 10.27
N TRP A 272 7.77 34.06 9.79
CA TRP A 272 6.48 33.75 9.16
C TRP A 272 6.36 34.45 7.81
N ASN A 273 5.68 33.85 6.83
CA ASN A 273 5.51 34.42 5.49
C ASN A 273 4.06 34.74 5.13
N GLU A 274 3.24 35.04 6.14
CA GLU A 274 1.79 35.21 6.00
C GLU A 274 1.29 36.65 6.09
N ASN A 275 -0.02 36.80 5.87
CA ASN A 275 -0.76 38.03 6.11
C ASN A 275 -0.38 38.65 7.47
N PRO A 276 0.06 39.93 7.51
CA PRO A 276 0.41 40.62 8.75
C PRO A 276 -0.67 40.55 9.85
N GLN A 277 -1.94 40.31 9.50
CA GLN A 277 -3.03 40.11 10.45
C GLN A 277 -2.86 38.90 11.38
N VAL A 278 -2.02 37.90 11.04
CA VAL A 278 -1.75 36.75 11.91
C VAL A 278 -0.62 36.99 12.91
N LEU A 279 0.05 38.15 12.85
CA LEU A 279 1.17 38.48 13.73
C LEU A 279 0.85 38.32 15.23
N PRO A 280 -0.31 38.77 15.75
CA PRO A 280 -0.64 38.58 17.17
C PRO A 280 -0.63 37.10 17.59
N GLN A 281 -1.08 36.20 16.72
CA GLN A 281 -1.10 34.76 16.97
C GLN A 281 0.30 34.16 16.90
N ILE A 282 1.16 34.65 16.00
CA ILE A 282 2.57 34.25 15.92
C ILE A 282 3.32 34.70 17.18
N GLN A 283 3.07 35.91 17.67
CA GLN A 283 3.64 36.42 18.92
C GLN A 283 3.17 35.60 20.13
N ALA A 284 1.86 35.33 20.24
CA ALA A 284 1.32 34.48 21.30
C ALA A 284 1.92 33.06 21.26
N PHE A 285 2.16 32.51 20.06
CA PHE A 285 2.88 31.25 19.91
C PHE A 285 4.33 31.35 20.38
N ALA A 286 5.05 32.40 20.00
CA ALA A 286 6.44 32.61 20.41
C ALA A 286 6.58 32.68 21.94
N GLU A 287 5.70 33.41 22.61
CA GLU A 287 5.65 33.50 24.08
C GLU A 287 5.36 32.14 24.71
N ARG A 288 4.32 31.45 24.23
CA ARG A 288 3.95 30.13 24.73
C ARG A 288 5.05 29.09 24.49
N PHE A 289 5.73 29.16 23.35
CA PHE A 289 6.86 28.31 23.01
C PHE A 289 8.04 28.57 23.94
N LYS A 290 8.34 29.84 24.25
CA LYS A 290 9.37 30.20 25.23
C LYS A 290 9.06 29.62 26.62
N ILE A 291 7.84 29.81 27.11
CA ILE A 291 7.40 29.24 28.40
C ILE A 291 7.55 27.71 28.41
N GLU A 292 7.15 27.04 27.33
CA GLU A 292 7.21 25.58 27.25
C GLU A 292 8.66 25.07 27.13
N THR A 293 9.52 25.79 26.42
CA THR A 293 10.95 25.44 26.31
C THR A 293 11.69 25.65 27.63
N ASP A 294 11.43 26.76 28.33
CA ASP A 294 11.96 27.03 29.67
C ASP A 294 11.49 25.95 30.67
N ARG A 295 10.21 25.60 30.65
CA ARG A 295 9.63 24.51 31.47
C ARG A 295 10.31 23.16 31.22
N LYS A 296 10.82 22.94 30.01
CA LYS A 296 11.51 21.72 29.60
C LYS A 296 13.02 21.76 29.82
N GLY A 297 13.56 22.87 30.33
CA GLY A 297 14.98 23.07 30.59
C GLY A 297 15.78 23.53 29.38
N ILE A 298 15.13 23.84 28.25
CA ILE A 298 15.81 24.45 27.09
C ILE A 298 16.01 25.93 27.39
N THR A 299 17.23 26.43 27.23
CA THR A 299 17.54 27.85 27.40
C THR A 299 17.58 28.56 26.05
N ILE A 300 16.71 29.55 25.83
CA ILE A 300 16.76 30.43 24.65
C ILE A 300 17.23 31.82 25.09
N ARG A 301 18.48 32.17 24.75
CA ARG A 301 19.10 33.44 25.19
C ARG A 301 18.49 34.65 24.49
N SER A 302 18.18 34.52 23.20
CA SER A 302 17.56 35.58 22.42
C SER A 302 16.57 35.01 21.41
N LEU A 303 15.37 35.60 21.35
CA LEU A 303 14.29 35.23 20.45
C LEU A 303 13.84 36.46 19.66
N GLU A 304 13.79 36.36 18.34
CA GLU A 304 13.24 37.39 17.45
C GLU A 304 12.12 36.81 16.59
N VAL A 305 11.03 37.57 16.44
CA VAL A 305 9.90 37.23 15.56
C VAL A 305 10.02 38.12 14.33
N GLU A 306 10.18 37.53 13.15
CA GLU A 306 10.48 38.25 11.91
C GLU A 306 9.55 37.91 10.75
N ASN A 307 9.16 38.94 10.01
CA ASN A 307 8.41 38.73 8.77
C ASN A 307 9.41 38.27 7.70
N ALA A 308 9.24 37.04 7.23
CA ALA A 308 10.03 36.51 6.13
C ALA A 308 9.44 36.97 4.79
N PRO A 309 10.26 37.02 3.73
CA PRO A 309 9.75 37.22 2.38
C PRO A 309 8.62 36.21 2.08
N THR A 310 7.59 36.67 1.36
CA THR A 310 6.33 35.96 1.11
C THR A 310 6.54 34.56 0.49
N ASN A 311 7.68 34.32 -0.18
CA ASN A 311 8.07 33.01 -0.69
C ASN A 311 9.55 32.71 -0.38
N LEU A 312 9.85 31.47 0.06
CA LEU A 312 11.23 30.97 0.23
C LEU A 312 12.04 30.99 -1.08
N ASP A 313 11.40 31.01 -2.26
CA ASP A 313 12.11 31.24 -3.53
C ASP A 313 12.83 32.62 -3.52
N ASP A 314 12.24 33.65 -2.90
CA ASP A 314 12.87 34.95 -2.74
C ASP A 314 13.97 34.93 -1.68
N GLU A 315 13.83 34.11 -0.64
CA GLU A 315 14.91 33.87 0.33
C GLU A 315 16.10 33.12 -0.32
N VAL A 316 15.85 32.20 -1.26
CA VAL A 316 16.91 31.56 -2.05
C VAL A 316 17.68 32.58 -2.90
N ARG A 317 16.98 33.60 -3.41
CA ARG A 317 17.53 34.67 -4.24
C ARG A 317 18.22 35.78 -3.43
N THR A 318 17.61 36.24 -2.34
CA THR A 318 18.05 37.40 -1.55
C THR A 318 18.88 37.00 -0.34
N GLY A 319 18.62 35.82 0.24
CA GLY A 319 19.33 35.26 1.38
C GLY A 319 19.18 36.05 2.68
N ASN A 320 18.16 36.89 2.83
CA ASN A 320 18.13 37.88 3.92
C ASN A 320 18.10 37.24 5.32
N LEU A 321 17.18 36.32 5.59
CA LEU A 321 17.06 35.68 6.91
C LEU A 321 18.25 34.76 7.21
N PHE A 322 18.64 33.90 6.27
CA PHE A 322 19.75 32.96 6.49
C PHE A 322 21.12 33.66 6.48
N ALA A 323 21.31 34.73 5.70
CA ALA A 323 22.52 35.55 5.78
C ALA A 323 22.57 36.34 7.09
N LYS A 324 21.45 36.91 7.55
CA LYS A 324 21.36 37.55 8.87
C LYS A 324 21.76 36.57 9.97
N ALA A 325 21.17 35.38 10.00
CA ALA A 325 21.52 34.34 10.97
C ALA A 325 23.00 33.92 10.86
N LYS A 326 23.56 33.81 9.65
CA LYS A 326 24.99 33.50 9.44
C LYS A 326 25.90 34.62 9.98
N ASN A 327 25.55 35.88 9.75
CA ASN A 327 26.28 37.02 10.28
C ASN A 327 26.19 37.08 11.81
N GLN A 328 25.01 36.80 12.37
CA GLN A 328 24.84 36.70 13.81
C GLN A 328 25.73 35.59 14.42
N ARG A 329 25.90 34.46 13.74
CA ARG A 329 26.85 33.41 14.17
C ARG A 329 28.29 33.91 14.19
N LYS A 330 28.70 34.74 13.21
CA LYS A 330 30.04 35.33 13.24
C LYS A 330 30.24 36.24 14.45
N ILE A 331 29.21 36.97 14.86
CA ILE A 331 29.24 37.88 16.02
C ILE A 331 29.25 37.09 17.34
N LEU A 332 28.38 36.08 17.47
CA LEU A 332 28.25 35.28 18.70
C LEU A 332 29.35 34.22 18.84
N GLY A 333 30.10 33.93 17.77
CA GLY A 333 31.17 32.95 17.72
C GLY A 333 30.75 31.65 17.01
N ALA A 334 31.75 30.92 16.51
CA ALA A 334 31.55 29.73 15.67
C ALA A 334 30.77 28.59 16.35
N ARG A 335 30.79 28.54 17.69
CA ARG A 335 30.07 27.55 18.50
C ARG A 335 28.64 27.97 18.88
N ALA A 336 28.20 29.17 18.48
CA ALA A 336 26.88 29.66 18.82
C ALA A 336 25.77 28.87 18.09
N THR A 337 24.80 28.40 18.86
CA THR A 337 23.63 27.67 18.36
C THR A 337 22.58 28.68 17.88
N ILE A 338 22.39 28.72 16.56
CA ILE A 338 21.38 29.57 15.93
C ILE A 338 20.39 28.70 15.18
N MET A 339 19.10 28.95 15.42
CA MET A 339 17.99 28.19 14.84
C MET A 339 16.92 29.08 14.24
N ILE A 340 16.20 28.55 13.25
CA ILE A 340 15.06 29.22 12.63
C ILE A 340 13.83 28.30 12.72
N ILE A 341 12.75 28.78 13.33
CA ILE A 341 11.41 28.22 13.15
C ILE A 341 10.77 28.97 11.99
N TYR A 342 10.45 28.26 10.91
CA TYR A 342 9.75 28.82 9.76
C TYR A 342 8.29 28.38 9.77
N ILE A 343 7.38 29.35 9.70
CA ILE A 343 5.94 29.17 9.73
C ILE A 343 5.41 29.52 8.35
N SER A 344 4.76 28.56 7.68
CA SER A 344 4.07 28.83 6.42
C SER A 344 2.78 28.05 6.30
N ASN A 345 1.85 28.58 5.51
CA ASN A 345 0.65 27.86 5.17
C ASN A 345 0.97 26.60 4.36
N LYS A 346 0.08 25.61 4.41
CA LYS A 346 0.01 24.67 3.30
C LYS A 346 -0.36 25.51 2.08
N PHE A 347 0.60 25.74 1.19
CA PHE A 347 0.27 26.31 -0.11
C PHE A 347 -0.84 25.41 -0.67
N VAL A 348 -1.92 26.01 -1.15
CA VAL A 348 -2.90 25.35 -1.99
C VAL A 348 -2.74 26.10 -3.30
N ASP A 349 -2.27 25.41 -4.34
CA ASP A 349 -2.21 26.06 -5.63
C ASP A 349 -3.64 26.45 -6.08
N PRO A 350 -3.81 27.36 -7.05
CA PRO A 350 -5.13 27.76 -7.55
C PRO A 350 -5.99 26.59 -8.06
N ALA A 351 -5.41 25.40 -8.26
CA ALA A 351 -6.09 24.18 -8.68
C ALA A 351 -6.43 23.23 -7.51
N GLY A 352 -6.32 23.68 -6.26
CA GLY A 352 -6.66 22.90 -5.07
C GLY A 352 -5.61 21.83 -4.70
N ARG A 353 -4.42 21.84 -5.31
CA ARG A 353 -3.35 20.88 -5.03
C ARG A 353 -2.49 21.42 -3.90
N ILE A 354 -2.20 20.59 -2.90
CA ILE A 354 -1.32 20.93 -1.78
C ILE A 354 0.15 20.68 -2.19
N PRO A 355 0.97 21.69 -2.52
CA PRO A 355 2.40 21.56 -2.80
C PRO A 355 3.20 21.70 -1.49
N GLU A 356 2.81 20.94 -0.46
CA GLU A 356 3.49 20.89 0.85
C GLU A 356 5.00 20.57 0.70
N THR A 357 5.37 19.99 -0.44
CA THR A 357 6.72 19.54 -0.78
C THR A 357 7.67 20.65 -1.23
N ARG A 358 7.19 21.78 -1.80
CA ARG A 358 8.10 22.79 -2.36
C ARG A 358 8.71 23.67 -1.28
N SER A 359 7.90 24.31 -0.43
CA SER A 359 8.40 25.19 0.64
C SER A 359 9.26 24.42 1.65
N HIS A 360 8.84 23.20 2.02
CA HIS A 360 9.64 22.36 2.90
C HIS A 360 10.97 21.95 2.26
N GLY A 361 10.96 21.56 0.98
CA GLY A 361 12.19 21.22 0.25
C GLY A 361 13.16 22.40 0.14
N LEU A 362 12.67 23.60 -0.15
CA LEU A 362 13.48 24.82 -0.21
C LEU A 362 14.07 25.19 1.14
N LEU A 363 13.28 25.09 2.23
CA LEU A 363 13.79 25.31 3.58
C LEU A 363 14.92 24.34 3.92
N LYS A 364 14.79 23.07 3.53
CA LYS A 364 15.84 22.05 3.73
C LYS A 364 17.08 22.27 2.87
N PHE A 365 16.90 22.78 1.65
CA PHE A 365 18.02 23.24 0.84
C PHE A 365 18.76 24.40 1.51
N LEU A 366 18.05 25.40 2.05
CA LEU A 366 18.66 26.54 2.75
C LEU A 366 19.35 26.14 4.06
N GLU A 367 18.75 25.22 4.82
CA GLU A 367 19.37 24.59 6.01
C GLU A 367 20.74 24.01 5.67
N ALA A 368 20.83 23.21 4.60
CA ALA A 368 22.09 22.61 4.14
C ALA A 368 23.07 23.67 3.59
N LYS A 369 22.60 24.61 2.77
CA LYS A 369 23.42 25.65 2.15
C LYS A 369 24.07 26.57 3.19
N HIS A 370 23.34 26.92 4.25
CA HIS A 370 23.80 27.90 5.24
C HIS A 370 24.25 27.26 6.57
N GLN A 371 24.09 25.95 6.74
CA GLN A 371 24.40 25.21 7.96
C GLN A 371 23.68 25.80 9.19
N ILE A 372 22.41 26.13 9.02
CA ILE A 372 21.53 26.67 10.08
C ILE A 372 20.36 25.72 10.25
N VAL A 373 20.16 25.24 11.47
CA VAL A 373 19.13 24.25 11.75
C VAL A 373 17.75 24.90 11.72
N THR A 374 16.80 24.25 11.04
CA THR A 374 15.45 24.77 10.88
C THR A 374 14.37 23.84 11.45
N GLN A 375 13.25 24.42 11.85
CA GLN A 375 12.02 23.71 12.14
C GLN A 375 10.87 24.32 11.34
N HIS A 376 10.26 23.50 10.48
CA HIS A 376 9.11 23.93 9.69
C HIS A 376 7.82 23.66 10.47
N LEU A 377 6.93 24.65 10.55
CA LEU A 377 5.60 24.54 11.14
C LEU A 377 4.55 25.00 10.13
N ALA A 378 3.47 24.23 10.02
CA ALA A 378 2.32 24.66 9.25
C ALA A 378 1.50 25.65 10.09
N THR A 379 1.07 26.74 9.47
CA THR A 379 0.24 27.78 10.10
C THR A 379 -1.00 27.22 10.78
N GLU A 380 -1.68 26.26 10.17
CA GLU A 380 -2.88 25.61 10.74
C GLU A 380 -2.64 24.99 12.13
N ASN A 381 -1.39 24.57 12.42
CA ASN A 381 -1.02 24.04 13.72
C ASN A 381 -0.86 25.15 14.78
N ILE A 382 -0.69 26.40 14.34
CA ILE A 382 -0.45 27.58 15.18
C ILE A 382 -1.74 28.38 15.36
N LEU A 383 -2.46 28.62 14.27
CA LEU A 383 -3.74 29.32 14.29
C LEU A 383 -4.89 28.45 14.82
N GLY A 384 -4.66 27.15 15.03
CA GLY A 384 -5.71 26.23 15.41
C GLY A 384 -6.63 25.88 14.24
N LYS A 385 -7.40 24.80 14.40
CA LYS A 385 -8.43 24.44 13.43
C LYS A 385 -9.67 25.29 13.68
N LYS A 386 -10.21 25.93 12.63
CA LYS A 386 -11.57 26.48 12.67
C LYS A 386 -12.54 25.36 13.05
N GLN A 387 -13.30 25.56 14.12
CA GLN A 387 -14.42 24.69 14.42
C GLN A 387 -15.63 25.05 13.54
N TYR A 388 -16.65 24.19 13.55
CA TYR A 388 -17.90 24.40 12.83
C TYR A 388 -18.61 25.71 13.24
N ASP A 389 -18.31 26.24 14.42
CA ASP A 389 -18.90 27.45 15.02
C ASP A 389 -18.07 28.72 14.79
N ASN A 390 -17.07 28.69 13.91
CA ASN A 390 -16.10 29.77 13.67
C ASN A 390 -15.22 30.16 14.88
N SER A 391 -15.24 29.40 15.98
CA SER A 391 -14.28 29.58 17.06
C SER A 391 -12.89 29.07 16.67
N ILE A 392 -11.86 29.76 17.15
CA ILE A 392 -10.47 29.36 17.00
C ILE A 392 -10.08 28.51 18.20
N LYS A 393 -9.84 27.21 18.01
CA LYS A 393 -9.32 26.36 19.08
C LYS A 393 -7.84 26.71 19.31
N PRO A 394 -7.40 26.97 20.56
CA PRO A 394 -5.99 27.16 20.87
C PRO A 394 -5.13 25.98 20.38
N ILE A 395 -3.84 26.24 20.13
CA ILE A 395 -2.88 25.18 19.77
C ILE A 395 -3.00 24.03 20.76
N ASP A 396 -3.19 22.82 20.22
CA ASP A 396 -3.29 21.60 21.00
C ASP A 396 -2.04 21.43 21.88
N ASN A 397 -2.25 21.12 23.16
CA ASN A 397 -1.17 20.87 24.11
C ASN A 397 -0.23 19.77 23.62
N ALA A 398 -0.75 18.75 22.94
CA ALA A 398 0.10 17.69 22.37
C ALA A 398 1.03 18.22 21.26
N THR A 399 0.56 19.15 20.43
CA THR A 399 1.40 19.82 19.42
C THR A 399 2.47 20.68 20.09
N MET A 400 2.11 21.42 21.13
CA MET A 400 3.06 22.22 21.92
C MET A 400 4.07 21.38 22.70
N GLU A 401 3.77 20.13 23.06
CA GLU A 401 4.77 19.21 23.62
C GLU A 401 5.71 18.64 22.54
N ASN A 402 5.18 18.36 21.35
CA ASN A 402 5.93 17.72 20.27
C ASN A 402 6.93 18.64 19.55
N ILE A 403 6.65 19.95 19.47
CA ILE A 403 7.55 20.91 18.81
C ILE A 403 8.87 21.05 19.61
N PRO A 404 8.85 21.32 20.94
CA PRO A 404 10.05 21.33 21.78
C PRO A 404 10.82 20.01 21.76
N ASN A 405 10.14 18.85 21.69
CA ASN A 405 10.82 17.55 21.60
C ASN A 405 11.77 17.48 20.40
N LYS A 406 11.33 17.97 19.23
CA LYS A 406 12.16 18.01 18.02
C LYS A 406 13.18 19.14 18.08
N PHE A 407 12.80 20.28 18.66
CA PHE A 407 13.65 21.44 18.80
C PHE A 407 14.88 21.14 19.67
N ASN A 408 14.70 20.51 20.82
CA ASN A 408 15.79 20.15 21.73
C ASN A 408 16.83 19.26 21.04
N LEU A 409 16.39 18.17 20.39
CA LEU A 409 17.27 17.24 19.67
C LEU A 409 18.06 17.94 18.56
N LYS A 410 17.42 18.85 17.84
CA LYS A 410 18.04 19.67 16.78
C LYS A 410 19.06 20.67 17.32
N ALA A 411 18.92 21.05 18.58
CA ALA A 411 19.83 21.92 19.31
C ALA A 411 20.83 21.12 20.16
N PHE A 412 21.02 19.82 19.88
CA PHE A 412 21.95 18.92 20.57
C PHE A 412 21.61 18.60 22.03
N GLY A 413 20.36 18.79 22.45
CA GLY A 413 19.86 18.32 23.75
C GLY A 413 19.43 16.85 23.72
N LEU A 414 19.18 16.29 24.91
CA LEU A 414 18.74 14.92 25.14
C LEU A 414 17.41 14.89 25.88
N ASN A 415 16.35 14.41 25.23
CA ASN A 415 15.02 14.47 25.85
C ASN A 415 14.87 13.49 27.02
N TYR A 416 15.25 12.23 26.80
CA TYR A 416 15.09 11.14 27.76
C TYR A 416 16.17 10.08 27.52
N THR A 417 16.40 9.24 28.52
CA THR A 417 17.25 8.04 28.43
C THR A 417 16.42 6.79 28.69
N ILE A 418 16.94 5.66 28.25
CA ILE A 418 16.43 4.35 28.63
C ILE A 418 17.29 3.84 29.77
N VAL A 419 16.67 3.41 30.86
CA VAL A 419 17.38 2.76 31.95
C VAL A 419 17.85 1.38 31.45
N PRO A 420 19.16 1.07 31.46
CA PRO A 420 19.66 -0.25 31.08
C PRO A 420 18.97 -1.36 31.88
N GLU A 421 18.75 -2.50 31.23
CA GLU A 421 18.13 -3.69 31.85
C GLU A 421 19.04 -4.37 32.88
#